data_AF-A0A7R9FTQ9-F1
#
_entry.id   AF-A0A7R9FTQ9-F1
#
_cell.length_a   1.000
_cell.length_b   1.000
_cell.length_c   1.000
_cell.angle_alpha   90.00
_cell.angle_beta   90.00
_cell.angle_gamma   90.00
#
_symmetry.space_group_name_H-M   'P 1'
#
loop_
_entity.id
_entity.type
_entity.pdbx_description
1 polymer ?
#
loop_
_entity_poly.entity_id
_entity_poly.type
_entity_poly.pdbx_seq_one_letter_code
_entity_poly.pdbx_strand_id
1 'polypeptide(L)' 'MNEQFRFVNNTDPMKTKQLNKGLDQLMDEGVAQLFTKEDNGRKIIGTVGALQFDVIQYRLKHEYGASCDYEPVNLHKACW' A
#
# COMPACT_ATOMS: atom_id res chain seq x y z
N MET A 1 9.08 -17.02 4.62
CA MET A 1 8.66 -15.78 3.92
C MET A 1 7.59 -15.16 4.78
N ASN A 2 7.86 -14.03 5.42
CA ASN A 2 6.87 -13.35 6.26
C ASN A 2 6.08 -12.37 5.38
N GLU A 3 4.76 -12.58 5.33
CA GLU A 3 3.80 -11.63 4.78
C GLU A 3 3.86 -10.35 5.65
N GLN A 4 4.03 -9.20 5.02
CA GLN A 4 4.09 -7.91 5.71
C GLN A 4 2.90 -7.06 5.29
N PHE A 5 2.23 -6.48 6.28
CA PHE A 5 1.08 -5.62 6.09
C PHE A 5 1.39 -4.24 6.68
N ARG A 6 1.13 -3.19 5.91
CA ARG A 6 1.28 -1.80 6.35
C ARG A 6 0.09 -0.97 5.90
N PHE A 7 -0.36 -0.06 6.74
CA PHE A 7 -1.31 0.97 6.31
C PHE A 7 -0.62 1.93 5.34
N VAL A 8 -1.36 2.33 4.31
CA VAL A 8 -0.96 3.40 3.41
C VAL A 8 -1.63 4.67 3.86
N ASN A 9 -0.83 5.63 4.27
CA ASN A 9 -1.31 6.97 4.55
C ASN A 9 -0.86 7.91 3.41
N ASN A 10 -1.81 8.62 2.84
CA ASN A 10 -1.49 9.55 1.77
C ASN A 10 -0.97 10.86 2.38
N THR A 11 0.26 11.25 2.05
CA THR A 11 0.84 12.51 2.54
C THR A 11 0.28 13.72 1.78
N ASP A 12 -0.19 13.53 0.55
CA ASP A 12 -0.69 14.60 -0.32
C ASP A 12 -2.16 14.36 -0.71
N PRO A 13 -3.13 14.98 -0.01
CA PRO A 13 -4.55 14.76 -0.31
C PRO A 13 -4.93 15.17 -1.74
N MET A 14 -4.22 16.12 -2.35
CA MET A 14 -4.42 16.51 -3.75
C MET A 14 -4.05 15.40 -4.76
N LYS A 15 -3.12 14.51 -4.41
CA LYS A 15 -2.65 13.43 -5.28
C LYS A 15 -3.29 12.08 -4.98
N THR A 16 -4.33 12.04 -4.14
CA THR A 16 -5.04 10.80 -3.77
C THR A 16 -5.51 9.98 -4.98
N LYS A 17 -6.00 10.65 -6.04
CA LYS A 17 -6.44 9.96 -7.27
C LYS A 17 -5.29 9.28 -8.02
N GLN A 18 -4.14 9.96 -8.11
CA GLN A 18 -2.95 9.41 -8.77
C GLN A 18 -2.36 8.26 -7.95
N LEU A 19 -2.31 8.42 -6.63
CA LEU A 19 -1.88 7.36 -5.73
C LEU A 19 -2.75 6.11 -5.88
N ASN A 20 -4.08 6.27 -5.88
CA ASN A 20 -4.98 5.15 -6.05
C ASN A 20 -4.79 4.44 -7.40
N LYS A 21 -4.60 5.20 -8.47
CA LYS A 21 -4.37 4.65 -9.81
C LYS A 21 -3.04 3.90 -9.89
N GLY A 22 -1.97 4.44 -9.32
CA GLY A 22 -0.67 3.78 -9.27
C GLY A 22 -0.69 2.51 -8.43
N LEU A 23 -1.41 2.53 -7.30
CA LEU A 23 -1.62 1.33 -6.50
C LEU A 23 -2.38 0.26 -7.27
N ASP A 24 -3.50 0.62 -7.90
CA ASP A 24 -4.33 -0.31 -8.68
C ASP A 24 -3.53 -1.04 -9.77
N GLN A 25 -2.70 -0.30 -10.51
CA GLN A 25 -1.81 -0.88 -11.53
C GLN A 25 -0.78 -1.85 -10.95
N LEU A 26 -0.16 -1.48 -9.82
CA LEU A 26 0.81 -2.36 -9.13
C LEU A 26 0.16 -3.62 -8.56
N MET A 27 -1.13 -3.55 -8.21
CA MET A 27 -1.91 -4.72 -7.83
C MET A 27 -2.20 -5.63 -9.02
N ASP A 28 -2.52 -5.05 -10.18
CA ASP A 28 -2.78 -5.80 -11.43
C ASP A 28 -1.52 -6.56 -11.90
N GLU A 29 -0.34 -5.96 -11.73
CA GLU A 29 0.95 -6.63 -11.95
C GLU A 29 1.28 -7.72 -10.90
N GLY A 30 0.52 -7.82 -9.81
CA GLY A 30 0.74 -8.81 -8.75
C GLY A 30 1.92 -8.51 -7.83
N VAL A 31 2.41 -7.27 -7.82
CA VAL A 31 3.53 -6.83 -6.96
C VAL A 31 3.12 -6.81 -5.49
N ALA A 32 1.87 -6.45 -5.23
CA ALA A 32 1.30 -6.32 -3.90
C ALA A 32 -0.20 -6.62 -3.90
N GLN A 33 -0.81 -6.62 -2.72
CA GLN A 33 -2.24 -6.76 -2.54
C GLN A 33 -2.82 -5.60 -1.72
N LEU A 34 -3.84 -4.94 -2.25
CA LEU A 34 -4.52 -3.80 -1.62
C LEU A 34 -5.77 -4.28 -0.89
N PHE A 35 -5.87 -3.92 0.38
CA PHE A 35 -7.06 -4.15 1.19
C PHE A 35 -7.60 -2.80 1.65
N THR A 36 -8.91 -2.62 1.55
CA THR A 36 -9.58 -1.42 2.08
C THR A 36 -10.41 -1.83 3.28
N LYS A 37 -10.13 -1.23 4.45
CA LYS A 37 -10.87 -1.51 5.68
C LYS A 37 -12.20 -0.77 5.63
N GLU A 38 -13.32 -1.48 5.60
CA GLU A 38 -14.68 -0.91 5.53
C GLU A 38 -14.98 0.03 6.72
N ASP A 39 -14.42 -0.28 7.88
CA ASP A 39 -14.61 0.43 9.15
C ASP A 39 -14.11 1.90 9.15
N ASN A 40 -13.01 2.20 8.44
CA ASN A 40 -12.41 3.55 8.49
C ASN A 40 -11.97 4.07 7.10
N GLY A 41 -12.28 3.33 6.03
CA GLY A 41 -11.83 3.64 4.67
C GLY A 41 -10.31 3.62 4.47
N ARG A 42 -9.55 3.16 5.47
CA ARG A 42 -8.09 3.10 5.42
C ARG A 42 -7.63 2.00 4.47
N LYS A 43 -6.56 2.28 3.73
CA LYS A 43 -5.95 1.36 2.79
C LYS A 43 -4.78 0.64 3.44
N ILE A 44 -4.69 -0.66 3.23
CA ILE A 44 -3.64 -1.54 3.72
C ILE A 44 -3.00 -2.20 2.50
N ILE A 45 -1.69 -2.27 2.47
CA ILE A 45 -0.96 -3.04 1.47
C ILE A 45 -0.32 -4.24 2.13
N GLY A 46 -0.55 -5.42 1.55
CA GLY A 46 0.11 -6.68 1.87
C GLY A 46 1.13 -7.05 0.80
N THR A 47 2.34 -7.42 1.21
CA THR A 47 3.39 -7.89 0.29
C THR A 47 4.13 -9.08 0.87
N VAL A 48 4.76 -9.88 -0.01
CA VAL A 48 5.65 -10.97 0.39
C VAL A 48 7.09 -10.44 0.53
N GLY A 49 7.31 -9.57 1.53
CA GLY A 49 8.65 -9.08 1.90
C GLY A 49 8.82 -7.55 1.87
N ALA A 50 9.77 -7.04 2.66
CA ALA A 50 9.97 -5.61 2.89
C ALA A 50 10.34 -4.83 1.62
N LEU A 51 11.07 -5.46 0.69
CA LEU A 51 11.58 -4.80 -0.52
C LEU A 51 10.46 -4.32 -1.44
N GLN A 52 9.31 -5.00 -1.45
CA GLN A 52 8.19 -4.63 -2.31
C GLN A 52 7.63 -3.25 -1.95
N PHE A 53 7.67 -2.84 -0.67
CA PHE A 53 7.27 -1.50 -0.27
C PHE A 53 8.15 -0.42 -0.90
N ASP A 54 9.46 -0.66 -0.95
CA ASP A 54 10.43 0.25 -1.57
C ASP A 54 10.17 0.39 -3.07
N VAL A 55 9.91 -0.73 -3.76
CA VAL A 55 9.59 -0.74 -5.19
C VAL A 55 8.30 0.04 -5.48
N ILE A 56 7.25 -0.17 -4.69
CA ILE A 56 5.97 0.54 -4.81
C ILE A 56 6.19 2.04 -4.61
N GLN A 57 6.91 2.43 -3.55
CA GLN A 57 7.20 3.83 -3.26
C GLN A 57 7.99 4.51 -4.39
N TYR A 58 8.99 3.81 -4.92
CA TYR A 58 9.78 4.30 -6.04
C TYR A 58 8.94 4.48 -7.31
N ARG A 59 8.14 3.48 -7.68
CA ARG A 59 7.24 3.53 -8.85
C ARG A 59 6.19 4.64 -8.72
N LEU A 60 5.53 4.76 -7.56
CA LEU A 60 4.56 5.83 -7.32
C LEU A 60 5.20 7.23 -7.41
N LYS A 61 6.41 7.40 -6.90
CA LYS A 61 7.10 8.68 -6.99
C LYS A 61 7.57 8.98 -8.42
N HIS A 62 7.99 7.97 -9.16
CA HIS A 62 8.54 8.11 -10.51
C HIS A 62 7.45 8.29 -11.58
N GLU A 63 6.41 7.46 -11.61
CA GLU A 63 5.33 7.53 -12.60
C GLU A 63 4.25 8.54 -12.23
N TYR A 64 3.86 8.58 -10.96
CA TYR A 64 2.69 9.31 -10.50
C TYR A 64 3.03 10.58 -9.70
N GLY A 65 4.32 10.80 -9.40
CA GLY A 65 4.75 11.92 -8.56
C GLY A 65 4.08 11.95 -7.19
N ALA A 66 3.58 10.81 -6.71
CA ALA A 66 2.84 10.69 -5.46
C ALA A 66 3.72 9.96 -4.43
N SER A 67 3.63 10.39 -3.17
CA SER A 67 4.31 9.73 -2.06
C SER A 67 3.27 9.33 -1.02
N CYS A 68 3.52 8.20 -0.37
CA CYS A 68 2.72 7.74 0.75
C CYS A 68 3.64 7.32 1.88
N ASP A 69 3.10 7.46 3.09
CA ASP A 69 3.72 6.97 4.30
C ASP A 69 3.16 5.58 4.63
N TYR A 70 4.01 4.72 5.16
CA TYR A 70 3.64 3.36 5.53
C TYR A 70 3.67 3.19 7.04
N GLU A 71 2.50 3.03 7.64
CA GLU A 71 2.39 2.78 9.08
C GLU A 71 2.33 1.26 9.32
N PRO A 72 3.18 0.70 10.20
CA PRO A 72 3.18 -0.74 10.47
C PRO A 72 1.84 -1.17 11.07
N VAL A 73 1.25 -2.20 10.47
CA VAL A 73 0.01 -2.79 10.98
C VAL A 73 0.38 -3.87 12.01
N ASN A 74 -0.08 -3.69 13.26
CA ASN A 74 -0.06 -4.78 14.24
C ASN A 74 -1.30 -5.68 14.05
N LEU A 75 -1.45 -6.27 12.86
CA LEU A 75 -2.38 -7.39 12.69
C LEU A 75 -1.71 -8.63 13.27
N HIS A 76 -1.96 -8.91 14.54
CA HIS A 76 -1.81 -10.26 15.06
C HIS A 76 -2.94 -11.07 14.42
N LYS A 77 -2.63 -12.13 13.66
CA LYS A 77 -3.66 -13.05 13.16
C LYS A 77 -4.48 -13.52 14.37
N ALA A 78 -5.70 -13.03 14.54
CA ALA A 78 -6.73 -13.79 15.22
C ALA A 78 -7.15 -14.86 14.20
N CYS A 79 -6.50 -16.02 14.28
CA CYS A 79 -6.99 -17.21 13.59
C CYS A 79 -8.36 -17.53 14.20
N TRP A 80 -9.37 -17.70 13.35
CA TRP A 80 -10.53 -18.53 13.71
C TRP A 80 -10.30 -19.91 13.13
#